data_AF-A0A9W9YF25-F1
#
_entry.id   AF-A0A9W9YF25-F1
#
_cell.length_a   1.000
_cell.length_b   1.000
_cell.length_c   1.000
_cell.angle_alpha   90.00
_cell.angle_beta   90.00
_cell.angle_gamma   90.00
#
_symmetry.space_group_name_H-M   'P 1'
#
loop_
_entity.id
_entity.type
_entity.pdbx_description
1 polymer ?
#
loop_
_entity_poly.entity_id
_entity_poly.type
_entity_poly.pdbx_seq_one_letter_code
_entity_poly.pdbx_strand_id
1 'polypeptide(L)'
;MQSKGHKNLTKHLVVAGCVPQGQPKHQSIKGISVIGVQQIDRVVEVVEETLKGHTVRLLGQKKVGGKKAGGAPLDLPKIRKNPLIEIIAINTGCLNQCTYCKTKHARGDLGSYPPEEIVARAKQAFEEGVVELWLTSEDTGAYGGMMRIGMTNPPYILETLGGNGQNTKPSSSVQFSTCSSSECIGQRARDMKREYCADDFRHVVDFLKDKVPGITIATDVICGFPTETWEDFQETVALVEQYKFPSLFINQFYPRPGTPAARMKRLPTEEVKKRTRVISKVFHGYHPYGHKVGERQTVLITEDAKDQVHFVGHNKYYDQVLIHKSEGELMGKMVQVEIYVSRRTLSNGARIA
;
A
#
# COMPACT_ATOMS: atom_id res chain seq x y z
N MET A 1 43.46 1.99 -2.84
CA MET A 1 42.64 2.86 -1.97
C MET A 1 41.73 1.99 -1.12
N GLN A 2 42.07 1.86 0.16
CA GLN A 2 41.39 1.01 1.14
C GLN A 2 40.02 1.60 1.50
N SER A 3 39.00 0.73 1.62
CA SER A 3 37.66 1.11 2.04
C SER A 3 37.67 1.59 3.49
N LYS A 4 37.46 2.89 3.69
CA LYS A 4 37.22 3.49 5.00
C LYS A 4 35.93 2.91 5.60
N GLY A 5 36.11 2.04 6.60
CA GLY A 5 35.49 2.21 7.91
C GLY A 5 34.13 1.56 8.18
N HIS A 6 34.14 0.28 8.57
CA HIS A 6 33.16 -0.26 9.55
C HIS A 6 33.85 -0.86 10.80
N LYS A 7 35.16 -0.68 10.95
CA LYS A 7 35.95 -1.28 12.03
C LYS A 7 35.86 -0.57 13.40
N ASN A 8 35.09 0.51 13.52
CA ASN A 8 34.90 1.28 14.77
C ASN A 8 33.41 1.48 15.13
N LEU A 9 32.54 0.52 14.81
CA LEU A 9 31.20 0.53 15.39
C LEU A 9 31.27 -0.13 16.77
N THR A 10 30.95 0.63 17.82
CA THR A 10 30.73 0.09 19.18
C THR A 10 29.53 -0.85 19.27
N LYS A 11 28.79 -1.03 18.17
CA LYS A 11 27.60 -1.88 18.06
C LYS A 11 27.68 -2.75 16.81
N HIS A 12 27.28 -4.01 16.92
CA HIS A 12 27.09 -4.89 15.77
C HIS A 12 25.92 -4.38 14.90
N LEU A 13 26.03 -4.49 13.57
CA LEU A 13 25.03 -4.01 12.61
C LEU A 13 24.50 -5.18 11.78
N VAL A 14 23.17 -5.28 11.70
CA VAL A 14 22.45 -6.21 10.80
C VAL A 14 21.53 -5.38 9.91
N VAL A 15 21.57 -5.63 8.59
CA VAL A 15 20.72 -4.92 7.61
C VAL A 15 19.63 -5.87 7.11
N ALA A 16 18.37 -5.49 7.34
CA ALA A 16 17.19 -6.28 7.01
C ALA A 16 16.32 -5.63 5.91
N GLY A 17 15.56 -6.45 5.19
CA GLY A 17 14.39 -6.00 4.41
C GLY A 17 14.59 -5.94 2.90
N CYS A 18 13.74 -5.17 2.21
CA CYS A 18 13.65 -5.17 0.74
C CYS A 18 14.90 -4.61 0.04
N VAL A 19 15.59 -3.63 0.66
CA VAL A 19 16.77 -2.98 0.09
C VAL A 19 17.94 -3.95 -0.07
N PRO A 20 18.41 -4.65 0.98
CA PRO A 20 19.49 -5.60 0.84
C PRO A 20 19.12 -6.81 -0.05
N GLN A 21 17.85 -7.21 -0.10
CA GLN A 21 17.37 -8.28 -0.98
C GLN A 21 17.38 -7.87 -2.46
N GLY A 22 16.92 -6.65 -2.78
CA GLY A 22 16.88 -6.15 -4.15
C GLY A 22 18.21 -5.55 -4.64
N GLN A 23 19.18 -5.31 -3.75
CA GLN A 23 20.53 -4.80 -4.07
C GLN A 23 21.61 -5.49 -3.23
N PRO A 24 21.78 -6.81 -3.34
CA PRO A 24 22.66 -7.56 -2.45
C PRO A 24 24.14 -7.18 -2.63
N LYS A 25 24.53 -6.63 -3.80
CA LYS A 25 25.90 -6.24 -4.10
C LYS A 25 26.20 -4.77 -3.85
N HIS A 26 25.31 -4.02 -3.18
CA HIS A 26 25.53 -2.59 -2.90
C HIS A 26 26.74 -2.40 -1.97
N GLN A 27 27.59 -1.40 -2.25
CA GLN A 27 28.85 -1.21 -1.52
C GLN A 27 28.64 -0.95 -0.03
N SER A 28 27.58 -0.21 0.33
CA SER A 28 27.24 0.13 1.71
C SER A 28 26.83 -1.04 2.60
N ILE A 29 26.63 -2.24 2.05
CA ILE A 29 26.28 -3.46 2.83
C ILE A 29 27.38 -4.53 2.73
N LYS A 30 28.56 -4.16 2.24
CA LYS A 30 29.71 -5.07 2.16
C LYS A 30 30.30 -5.26 3.55
N GLY A 31 30.47 -6.51 3.98
CA GLY A 31 31.01 -6.85 5.30
C GLY A 31 30.04 -6.58 6.46
N ILE A 32 28.74 -6.45 6.18
CA ILE A 32 27.68 -6.34 7.18
C ILE A 32 26.78 -7.57 7.05
N SER A 33 26.28 -8.08 8.18
CA SER A 33 25.30 -9.16 8.20
C SER A 33 23.97 -8.71 7.60
N VAL A 34 23.37 -9.56 6.79
CA VAL A 34 22.20 -9.23 5.97
C VAL A 34 21.14 -10.30 6.08
N ILE A 35 19.88 -9.86 6.23
CA ILE A 35 18.71 -10.71 6.23
C ILE A 35 17.65 -10.22 5.24
N GLY A 36 17.21 -11.14 4.38
CA GLY A 36 16.23 -10.93 3.34
C GLY A 36 14.80 -10.96 3.85
N VAL A 37 13.88 -10.43 3.05
CA VAL A 37 12.43 -10.38 3.38
C VAL A 37 11.78 -11.76 3.55
N GLN A 38 12.34 -12.81 2.94
CA GLN A 38 11.79 -14.17 2.98
C GLN A 38 12.37 -15.03 4.10
N GLN A 39 13.36 -14.53 4.83
CA GLN A 39 14.07 -15.28 5.88
C GLN A 39 14.10 -14.52 7.20
N ILE A 40 13.16 -13.58 7.41
CA ILE A 40 13.12 -12.72 8.60
C ILE A 40 12.86 -13.52 9.88
N ASP A 41 12.27 -14.71 9.75
CA ASP A 41 12.12 -15.72 10.81
C ASP A 41 13.46 -16.21 11.37
N ARG A 42 14.57 -16.05 10.64
CA ARG A 42 15.93 -16.41 11.08
C ARG A 42 16.72 -15.23 11.66
N VAL A 43 16.05 -14.17 12.08
CA VAL A 43 16.73 -12.97 12.61
C VAL A 43 17.59 -13.27 13.84
N VAL A 44 17.15 -14.19 14.71
CA VAL A 44 17.90 -14.57 15.92
C VAL A 44 19.26 -15.16 15.55
N GLU A 45 19.29 -16.12 14.62
CA GLU A 45 20.52 -16.74 14.12
C GLU A 45 21.49 -15.68 13.54
N VAL A 46 20.97 -14.76 12.71
CA VAL A 46 21.81 -13.72 12.12
C VAL A 46 22.39 -12.81 13.20
N VAL A 47 21.61 -12.43 14.21
CA VAL A 47 22.07 -11.57 15.31
C VAL A 47 23.14 -12.27 16.13
N GLU A 48 22.90 -13.52 16.54
CA GLU A 48 23.85 -14.32 17.35
C GLU A 48 25.19 -14.50 16.64
N GLU A 49 25.18 -14.85 15.36
CA GLU A 49 26.41 -14.99 14.57
C GLU A 49 27.12 -13.65 14.36
N THR A 50 26.36 -12.56 14.20
CA THR A 50 26.95 -11.21 14.09
C THR A 50 27.63 -10.80 15.39
N LEU A 51 27.05 -11.13 16.55
CA LEU A 51 27.65 -10.87 17.87
C LEU A 51 28.96 -11.65 18.07
N LYS A 52 29.08 -12.85 17.50
CA LYS A 52 30.33 -13.64 17.48
C LYS A 52 31.40 -13.07 16.52
N GLY A 53 31.07 -12.01 15.78
CA GLY A 53 31.97 -11.37 14.80
C GLY A 53 31.88 -11.95 13.39
N HIS A 54 30.94 -12.87 13.14
CA HIS A 54 30.71 -13.43 11.80
C HIS A 54 29.86 -12.49 10.95
N THR A 55 30.02 -12.60 9.62
CA THR A 55 29.15 -11.92 8.65
C THR A 55 28.23 -12.93 8.00
N VAL A 56 26.93 -12.85 8.28
CA VAL A 56 25.92 -13.79 7.75
C VAL A 56 25.11 -13.14 6.65
N ARG A 57 24.78 -13.88 5.59
CA ARG A 57 23.95 -13.37 4.48
C ARG A 57 22.84 -14.36 4.15
N LEU A 58 21.64 -14.09 4.67
CA LEU A 58 20.44 -14.86 4.40
C LEU A 58 19.59 -14.12 3.37
N LEU A 59 19.71 -14.50 2.10
CA LEU A 59 19.02 -13.88 0.96
C LEU A 59 18.30 -14.91 0.07
N GLY A 60 18.23 -16.15 0.54
CA GLY A 60 17.64 -17.28 -0.19
C GLY A 60 16.13 -17.17 -0.28
N GLN A 61 15.56 -17.86 -1.27
CA GLN A 61 14.11 -17.97 -1.39
C GLN A 61 13.56 -19.08 -0.49
N LYS A 62 12.40 -18.87 0.12
CA LYS A 62 11.68 -19.91 0.88
C LYS A 62 10.70 -20.64 -0.03
N LYS A 63 10.87 -21.95 -0.19
CA LYS A 63 9.98 -22.82 -0.98
C LYS A 63 9.42 -23.93 -0.10
N VAL A 64 8.13 -24.22 -0.26
CA VAL A 64 7.42 -25.33 0.40
C VAL A 64 6.79 -26.18 -0.70
N GLY A 65 7.09 -27.49 -0.72
CA GLY A 65 6.59 -28.39 -1.77
C GLY A 65 6.95 -27.96 -3.21
N GLY A 66 8.11 -27.32 -3.40
CA GLY A 66 8.56 -26.80 -4.70
C GLY A 66 7.94 -25.48 -5.15
N LYS A 67 6.89 -24.98 -4.47
CA LYS A 67 6.25 -23.68 -4.73
C LYS A 67 6.78 -22.61 -3.76
N LYS A 68 6.70 -21.34 -4.18
CA LYS A 68 7.09 -20.21 -3.32
C LYS A 68 6.06 -20.04 -2.19
N ALA A 69 6.52 -19.96 -0.95
CA ALA A 69 5.66 -19.74 0.22
C ALA A 69 5.28 -18.26 0.40
N GLY A 70 4.26 -18.00 1.23
CA GLY A 70 3.79 -16.67 1.63
C GLY A 70 4.82 -15.80 2.36
N GLY A 71 5.96 -16.36 2.77
CA GLY A 71 7.05 -15.65 3.44
C GLY A 71 7.36 -16.28 4.79
N ALA A 72 7.60 -15.43 5.80
CA ALA A 72 7.72 -15.88 7.18
C ALA A 72 6.35 -16.36 7.73
N PRO A 73 6.31 -17.32 8.67
CA PRO A 73 5.06 -17.78 9.27
C PRO A 73 4.24 -16.63 9.87
N LEU A 74 2.91 -16.71 9.79
CA LEU A 74 2.00 -15.68 10.30
C LEU A 74 1.84 -15.71 11.84
N ASP A 75 2.19 -16.83 12.47
CA ASP A 75 2.09 -17.09 13.91
C ASP A 75 3.33 -16.66 14.70
N LEU A 76 4.30 -15.98 14.06
CA LEU A 76 5.47 -15.45 14.74
C LEU A 76 5.07 -14.42 15.82
N PRO A 77 5.77 -14.40 16.97
CA PRO A 77 5.57 -13.37 17.98
C PRO A 77 5.74 -11.96 17.39
N LYS A 78 4.77 -11.09 17.69
CA LYS A 78 4.70 -9.72 17.14
C LYS A 78 4.49 -8.71 18.24
N ILE A 79 5.28 -7.64 18.23
CA ILE A 79 4.98 -6.42 18.97
C ILE A 79 4.21 -5.48 18.05
N ARG A 80 2.96 -5.16 18.41
CA ARG A 80 2.13 -4.24 17.63
C ARG A 80 2.50 -2.80 17.95
N LYS A 81 2.53 -1.96 16.90
CA LYS A 81 2.63 -0.51 17.09
C LYS A 81 1.32 0.07 17.65
N ASN A 82 0.19 -0.43 17.15
CA ASN A 82 -1.14 -0.13 17.70
C ASN A 82 -1.72 -1.45 18.25
N PRO A 83 -1.98 -1.57 19.56
CA PRO A 83 -2.50 -2.81 20.14
C PRO A 83 -3.88 -3.20 19.62
N LEU A 84 -4.65 -2.25 19.07
CA LEU A 84 -6.01 -2.45 18.57
C LEU A 84 -6.07 -2.93 17.12
N ILE A 85 -4.94 -2.94 16.39
CA ILE A 85 -4.90 -3.22 14.95
C ILE A 85 -3.91 -4.34 14.64
N GLU A 86 -4.37 -5.38 13.96
CA GLU A 86 -3.51 -6.43 13.41
C GLU A 86 -3.36 -6.31 11.89
N ILE A 87 -2.11 -6.15 11.46
CA ILE A 87 -1.72 -6.24 10.05
C ILE A 87 -1.36 -7.69 9.72
N ILE A 88 -2.09 -8.29 8.78
CA ILE A 88 -1.86 -9.66 8.28
C ILE A 88 -1.47 -9.60 6.81
N ALA A 89 -0.34 -10.20 6.45
CA ALA A 89 0.03 -10.36 5.05
C ALA A 89 -0.71 -11.57 4.47
N ILE A 90 -1.40 -11.40 3.34
CA ILE A 90 -2.14 -12.48 2.67
C ILE A 90 -1.28 -13.18 1.62
N ASN A 91 -0.30 -12.49 1.06
CA ASN A 91 0.68 -13.04 0.13
C ASN A 91 1.99 -12.23 0.20
N THR A 92 3.01 -12.72 -0.51
CA THR A 92 4.27 -12.02 -0.74
C THR A 92 4.72 -12.12 -2.18
N GLY A 93 5.21 -11.01 -2.71
CA GLY A 93 5.68 -10.93 -4.09
C GLY A 93 4.57 -10.51 -5.04
N CYS A 94 4.86 -10.51 -6.33
CA CYS A 94 3.96 -9.89 -7.30
C CYS A 94 3.99 -10.65 -8.63
N LEU A 95 2.82 -10.79 -9.26
CA LEU A 95 2.69 -11.36 -10.61
C LEU A 95 3.05 -10.34 -11.70
N ASN A 96 2.84 -9.05 -11.42
CA ASN A 96 3.03 -7.96 -12.38
C ASN A 96 4.49 -7.85 -12.89
N GLN A 97 4.65 -7.27 -14.08
CA GLN A 97 5.94 -7.08 -14.78
C GLN A 97 6.32 -5.61 -14.93
N CYS A 98 5.86 -4.75 -14.02
CA CYS A 98 6.01 -3.29 -14.12
C CYS A 98 7.48 -2.88 -14.31
N THR A 99 7.75 -2.03 -15.31
CA THR A 99 9.12 -1.69 -15.70
C THR A 99 9.87 -0.77 -14.74
N TYR A 100 9.20 -0.22 -13.74
CA TYR A 100 9.74 0.72 -12.75
C TYR A 100 9.76 0.14 -11.32
N CYS A 101 9.02 -0.94 -11.09
CA CYS A 101 8.79 -1.47 -9.75
C CYS A 101 9.92 -2.44 -9.35
N LYS A 102 10.45 -2.27 -8.13
CA LYS A 102 11.51 -3.16 -7.61
C LYS A 102 10.97 -4.34 -6.81
N THR A 103 9.66 -4.39 -6.57
CA THR A 103 9.00 -5.42 -5.76
C THR A 103 9.33 -6.82 -6.24
N LYS A 104 9.25 -7.12 -7.53
CA LYS A 104 9.57 -8.46 -8.05
C LYS A 104 11.03 -8.85 -7.83
N HIS A 105 11.96 -7.90 -7.92
CA HIS A 105 13.38 -8.15 -7.60
C HIS A 105 13.62 -8.39 -6.11
N ALA A 106 12.90 -7.66 -5.24
CA ALA A 106 13.09 -7.75 -3.80
C ALA A 106 12.29 -8.88 -3.16
N ARG A 107 11.13 -9.23 -3.69
CA ARG A 107 10.19 -10.18 -3.07
C ARG A 107 9.96 -11.42 -3.91
N GLY A 108 10.27 -11.41 -5.21
CA GLY A 108 10.06 -12.55 -6.12
C GLY A 108 8.63 -12.62 -6.68
N ASP A 109 8.33 -13.73 -7.35
CA ASP A 109 6.98 -14.07 -7.85
C ASP A 109 5.98 -14.22 -6.71
N LEU A 110 4.68 -14.22 -6.99
CA LEU A 110 3.66 -14.33 -5.94
C LEU A 110 3.75 -15.68 -5.19
N GLY A 111 3.66 -15.62 -3.86
CA GLY A 111 3.38 -16.77 -3.00
C GLY A 111 2.32 -16.37 -1.98
N SER A 112 1.23 -17.13 -1.90
CA SER A 112 0.09 -16.83 -1.02
C SER A 112 0.14 -17.67 0.25
N TYR A 113 -0.35 -17.11 1.36
CA TYR A 113 -0.64 -17.90 2.55
C TYR A 113 -1.97 -18.66 2.36
N PRO A 114 -2.09 -19.89 2.89
CA PRO A 114 -3.37 -20.59 2.93
C PRO A 114 -4.42 -19.82 3.74
N PRO A 115 -5.70 -19.81 3.33
CA PRO A 115 -6.77 -19.12 4.06
C PRO A 115 -6.88 -19.52 5.54
N GLU A 116 -6.64 -20.80 5.84
CA GLU A 116 -6.65 -21.35 7.19
C GLU A 116 -5.61 -20.69 8.11
N GLU A 117 -4.41 -20.39 7.61
CA GLU A 117 -3.38 -19.68 8.37
C GLU A 117 -3.78 -18.23 8.65
N ILE A 118 -4.38 -17.55 7.65
CA ILE A 118 -4.87 -16.18 7.78
C ILE A 118 -6.00 -16.11 8.81
N VAL A 119 -6.95 -17.05 8.75
CA VAL A 119 -8.09 -17.12 9.68
C VAL A 119 -7.61 -17.47 11.10
N ALA A 120 -6.66 -18.41 11.25
CA ALA A 120 -6.09 -18.74 12.54
C ALA A 120 -5.41 -17.51 13.17
N ARG A 121 -4.61 -16.77 12.39
CA ARG A 121 -3.97 -15.55 12.86
C ARG A 121 -4.98 -14.46 13.21
N ALA A 122 -6.04 -14.30 12.42
CA ALA A 122 -7.11 -13.36 12.71
C ALA A 122 -7.82 -13.66 14.04
N LYS A 123 -8.17 -14.93 14.29
CA LYS A 123 -8.80 -15.37 15.55
C LYS A 123 -7.90 -15.08 16.74
N GLN A 124 -6.63 -15.46 16.66
CA GLN A 124 -5.64 -15.19 17.70
C GLN A 124 -5.54 -13.68 17.98
N ALA A 125 -5.52 -12.85 16.94
CA ALA A 125 -5.44 -11.40 17.11
C ALA A 125 -6.66 -10.84 17.89
N PHE A 126 -7.87 -11.32 17.61
CA PHE A 126 -9.06 -10.92 18.36
C PHE A 126 -9.00 -11.34 19.83
N GLU A 127 -8.47 -12.53 20.14
CA GLU A 127 -8.24 -12.97 21.52
C GLU A 127 -7.22 -12.09 22.26
N GLU A 128 -6.28 -11.50 21.51
CA GLU A 128 -5.28 -10.55 22.02
C GLU A 128 -5.82 -9.10 22.17
N GLY A 129 -7.12 -8.87 21.96
CA GLY A 129 -7.78 -7.57 22.14
C GLY A 129 -7.76 -6.64 20.92
N VAL A 130 -7.38 -7.16 19.75
CA VAL A 130 -7.47 -6.43 18.47
C VAL A 130 -8.92 -6.25 18.08
N VAL A 131 -9.27 -5.08 17.55
CA VAL A 131 -10.62 -4.76 17.07
C VAL A 131 -10.67 -4.48 15.56
N GLU A 132 -9.51 -4.39 14.91
CA GLU A 132 -9.40 -4.14 13.48
C GLU A 132 -8.31 -4.98 12.81
N LEU A 133 -8.62 -5.52 11.63
CA LEU A 133 -7.67 -6.26 10.79
C LEU A 133 -7.35 -5.50 9.51
N TRP A 134 -6.06 -5.33 9.21
CA TRP A 134 -5.55 -4.82 7.95
C TRP A 134 -4.92 -5.94 7.15
N LEU A 135 -5.59 -6.34 6.08
CA LEU A 135 -5.05 -7.31 5.14
C LEU A 135 -4.14 -6.60 4.14
N THR A 136 -2.90 -7.09 4.02
CA THR A 136 -1.85 -6.42 3.24
C THR A 136 -1.22 -7.36 2.22
N SER A 137 -0.82 -6.78 1.10
CA SER A 137 -0.22 -7.47 -0.04
C SER A 137 0.46 -6.45 -0.94
N GLU A 138 1.38 -6.91 -1.79
CA GLU A 138 1.83 -6.12 -2.94
C GLU A 138 0.72 -5.91 -3.99
N ASP A 139 -0.22 -6.86 -4.12
CA ASP A 139 -1.45 -6.77 -4.91
C ASP A 139 -2.52 -7.71 -4.33
N THR A 140 -3.49 -7.13 -3.61
CA THR A 140 -4.53 -7.91 -2.93
C THR A 140 -5.45 -8.64 -3.90
N GLY A 141 -5.64 -8.11 -5.12
CA GLY A 141 -6.47 -8.76 -6.15
C GLY A 141 -5.83 -10.02 -6.73
N ALA A 142 -4.52 -10.18 -6.59
CA ALA A 142 -3.80 -11.38 -7.02
C ALA A 142 -3.92 -12.56 -6.02
N TYR A 143 -4.54 -12.36 -4.85
CA TYR A 143 -4.77 -13.44 -3.90
C TYR A 143 -5.93 -14.32 -4.36
N GLY A 144 -5.68 -15.62 -4.56
CA GLY A 144 -6.70 -16.58 -4.99
C GLY A 144 -7.78 -16.78 -3.93
N GLY A 145 -8.87 -16.02 -4.04
CA GLY A 145 -10.02 -16.09 -3.13
C GLY A 145 -10.76 -14.76 -2.99
N MET A 146 -11.98 -14.82 -2.44
CA MET A 146 -12.83 -13.66 -2.21
C MET A 146 -12.32 -12.85 -1.02
N MET A 147 -11.90 -11.58 -1.20
CA MET A 147 -11.33 -10.81 -0.09
C MET A 147 -11.49 -9.29 -0.19
N ARG A 148 -11.40 -8.62 0.98
CA ARG A 148 -11.35 -7.18 1.12
C ARG A 148 -10.11 -6.63 0.41
N ILE A 149 -10.34 -5.78 -0.59
CA ILE A 149 -9.28 -5.23 -1.45
C ILE A 149 -8.69 -3.99 -0.79
N GLY A 150 -7.41 -4.08 -0.40
CA GLY A 150 -6.62 -2.97 0.14
C GLY A 150 -5.94 -2.21 -0.99
N MET A 151 -4.92 -2.81 -1.61
CA MET A 151 -4.20 -2.29 -2.79
C MET A 151 -4.31 -3.27 -3.95
N THR A 152 -4.85 -2.85 -5.10
CA THR A 152 -4.92 -3.76 -6.27
C THR A 152 -4.71 -3.09 -7.63
N ASN A 153 -4.49 -3.93 -8.64
CA ASN A 153 -4.41 -3.58 -10.04
C ASN A 153 -5.76 -3.84 -10.74
N PRO A 154 -6.26 -2.93 -11.61
CA PRO A 154 -7.55 -3.10 -12.30
C PRO A 154 -7.79 -4.45 -13.01
N PRO A 155 -6.80 -5.11 -13.66
CA PRO A 155 -7.02 -6.40 -14.32
C PRO A 155 -7.61 -7.47 -13.40
N TYR A 156 -7.14 -7.56 -12.14
CA TYR A 156 -7.62 -8.57 -11.21
C TYR A 156 -9.06 -8.32 -10.76
N ILE A 157 -9.48 -7.05 -10.74
CA ILE A 157 -10.88 -6.72 -10.52
C ILE A 157 -11.71 -7.09 -11.75
N LEU A 158 -11.27 -6.75 -12.97
CA LEU A 158 -11.98 -7.09 -14.20
C LEU A 158 -12.25 -8.60 -14.34
N GLU A 159 -11.26 -9.44 -14.02
CA GLU A 159 -11.44 -10.90 -14.01
C GLU A 159 -12.54 -11.34 -13.02
N THR A 160 -12.62 -10.67 -11.87
CA THR A 160 -13.66 -10.92 -10.86
C THR A 160 -15.04 -10.40 -11.32
N LEU A 161 -15.08 -9.35 -12.14
CA LEU A 161 -16.32 -8.78 -12.70
C LEU A 161 -16.94 -9.65 -13.79
N GLY A 162 -16.12 -10.35 -14.59
CA GLY A 162 -16.58 -11.19 -15.71
C GLY A 162 -17.01 -12.61 -15.33
N GLY A 163 -16.71 -13.08 -14.12
CA GLY A 163 -17.16 -14.38 -13.63
C GLY A 163 -18.59 -14.32 -13.10
N ASN A 164 -19.43 -15.30 -13.46
CA ASN A 164 -20.79 -15.53 -12.91
C ASN A 164 -20.80 -15.89 -11.39
N GLY A 165 -19.92 -15.30 -10.59
CA GLY A 165 -19.81 -15.50 -9.15
C GLY A 165 -20.78 -14.59 -8.40
N GLN A 166 -21.78 -15.21 -7.79
CA GLN A 166 -22.78 -14.63 -6.89
C GLN A 166 -22.25 -13.48 -6.00
N ASN A 167 -23.03 -12.38 -5.94
CA ASN A 167 -23.14 -11.39 -4.86
C ASN A 167 -21.91 -11.27 -3.93
N THR A 168 -20.82 -10.71 -4.42
CA THR A 168 -19.81 -10.11 -3.53
C THR A 168 -20.22 -8.67 -3.24
N LYS A 169 -20.28 -8.27 -1.98
CA LYS A 169 -20.32 -6.84 -1.63
C LYS A 169 -18.86 -6.35 -1.70
N PRO A 170 -18.51 -5.45 -2.64
CA PRO A 170 -17.15 -4.91 -2.69
C PRO A 170 -16.80 -4.24 -1.36
N SER A 171 -15.50 -4.24 -1.03
CA SER A 171 -15.00 -3.51 0.14
C SER A 171 -15.46 -2.05 0.07
N SER A 172 -15.85 -1.50 1.21
CA SER A 172 -16.22 -0.09 1.36
C SER A 172 -15.05 0.87 1.16
N SER A 173 -13.82 0.36 1.14
CA SER A 173 -12.61 1.12 0.81
C SER A 173 -11.71 0.29 -0.11
N VAL A 174 -11.27 0.86 -1.23
CA VAL A 174 -10.35 0.21 -2.18
C VAL A 174 -9.29 1.22 -2.62
N GLN A 175 -8.02 0.87 -2.49
CA GLN A 175 -6.93 1.62 -3.11
C GLN A 175 -6.50 0.90 -4.39
N PHE A 176 -6.48 1.65 -5.49
CA PHE A 176 -5.85 1.20 -6.71
C PHE A 176 -4.40 1.69 -6.74
N SER A 177 -3.49 0.77 -7.01
CA SER A 177 -2.17 1.14 -7.51
C SER A 177 -2.26 1.47 -9.00
N THR A 178 -3.09 2.45 -9.34
CA THR A 178 -3.15 2.93 -10.71
C THR A 178 -1.84 3.60 -11.05
N CYS A 179 -1.41 3.43 -12.29
CA CYS A 179 -0.74 4.52 -12.96
C CYS A 179 -1.77 5.04 -13.95
N SER A 180 -2.06 6.31 -13.86
CA SER A 180 -2.93 7.03 -14.76
C SER A 180 -2.37 7.04 -16.19
N SER A 181 -3.23 6.71 -17.16
CA SER A 181 -3.09 7.07 -18.57
C SER A 181 -4.44 6.83 -19.23
N SER A 182 -5.06 7.87 -19.80
CA SER A 182 -6.45 7.82 -20.28
C SER A 182 -6.69 6.92 -21.48
N GLU A 183 -5.67 6.31 -22.07
CA GLU A 183 -5.86 5.39 -23.19
C GLU A 183 -4.80 4.28 -23.11
N CYS A 184 -5.17 3.03 -23.46
CA CYS A 184 -4.18 1.97 -23.71
C CYS A 184 -3.34 2.22 -24.97
N ILE A 185 -3.51 3.37 -25.59
CA ILE A 185 -2.86 3.76 -26.83
C ILE A 185 -1.61 4.63 -26.55
N GLY A 186 -1.45 5.17 -25.34
CA GLY A 186 -0.23 5.88 -24.93
C GLY A 186 0.98 4.94 -24.84
N GLN A 187 2.09 5.31 -25.49
CA GLN A 187 3.39 4.62 -25.44
C GLN A 187 3.81 4.31 -23.99
N ARG A 188 3.46 5.20 -23.07
CA ARG A 188 3.71 5.11 -21.64
C ARG A 188 3.13 3.86 -20.97
N ALA A 189 1.85 3.52 -21.16
CA ALA A 189 1.22 2.37 -20.48
C ALA A 189 1.89 1.04 -20.90
N ARG A 190 2.19 0.93 -22.20
CA ARG A 190 2.96 -0.18 -22.79
C ARG A 190 4.37 -0.24 -22.23
N ASP A 191 5.05 0.89 -22.14
CA ASP A 191 6.40 0.98 -21.57
C ASP A 191 6.43 0.67 -20.07
N MET A 192 5.33 0.93 -19.37
CA MET A 192 5.15 0.55 -17.97
C MET A 192 4.81 -0.94 -17.80
N LYS A 193 4.49 -1.64 -18.90
CA LYS A 193 3.96 -3.02 -18.92
C LYS A 193 2.71 -3.17 -18.04
N ARG A 194 1.73 -2.28 -18.24
CA ARG A 194 0.39 -2.43 -17.66
C ARG A 194 -0.51 -3.19 -18.64
N GLU A 195 -1.33 -4.08 -18.12
CA GLU A 195 -2.25 -4.94 -18.89
C GLU A 195 -3.69 -4.37 -18.92
N TYR A 196 -3.86 -3.06 -18.69
CA TYR A 196 -5.14 -2.36 -18.68
C TYR A 196 -4.99 -0.92 -19.18
N CYS A 197 -6.09 -0.33 -19.65
CA CYS A 197 -6.21 1.04 -20.11
C CYS A 197 -6.94 1.94 -19.10
N ALA A 198 -7.08 3.24 -19.37
CA ALA A 198 -7.99 3.99 -18.53
C ALA A 198 -9.45 3.72 -18.78
N ASP A 199 -9.89 3.28 -19.95
CA ASP A 199 -11.30 2.92 -20.11
C ASP A 199 -11.63 1.71 -19.23
N ASP A 200 -10.72 0.75 -19.11
CA ASP A 200 -10.76 -0.34 -18.15
C ASP A 200 -10.81 0.21 -16.71
N PHE A 201 -9.95 1.19 -16.40
CA PHE A 201 -9.96 1.84 -15.08
C PHE A 201 -11.28 2.57 -14.80
N ARG A 202 -11.80 3.34 -15.78
CA ARG A 202 -13.08 4.05 -15.69
C ARG A 202 -14.21 3.06 -15.47
N HIS A 203 -14.26 2.00 -16.27
CA HIS A 203 -15.24 0.94 -16.15
C HIS A 203 -15.23 0.32 -14.75
N VAL A 204 -14.04 -0.01 -14.22
CA VAL A 204 -13.91 -0.55 -12.86
C VAL A 204 -14.35 0.46 -11.80
N VAL A 205 -13.93 1.72 -11.92
CA VAL A 205 -14.30 2.77 -10.94
C VAL A 205 -15.79 3.04 -10.96
N ASP A 206 -16.40 3.17 -12.14
CA ASP A 206 -17.83 3.40 -12.32
C ASP A 206 -18.64 2.22 -11.80
N PHE A 207 -18.22 0.99 -12.13
CA PHE A 207 -18.85 -0.23 -11.60
C PHE A 207 -18.81 -0.25 -10.07
N LEU A 208 -17.66 0.05 -9.46
CA LEU A 208 -17.52 0.03 -8.01
C LEU A 208 -18.36 1.12 -7.34
N LYS A 209 -18.41 2.32 -7.92
CA LYS A 209 -19.25 3.42 -7.41
C LYS A 209 -20.75 3.09 -7.52
N ASP A 210 -21.17 2.40 -8.58
CA ASP A 210 -22.56 1.92 -8.75
C ASP A 210 -22.91 0.83 -7.71
N LYS A 211 -22.05 -0.18 -7.54
CA LYS A 211 -22.33 -1.33 -6.66
C LYS A 211 -22.11 -1.04 -5.18
N VAL A 212 -21.25 -0.09 -4.83
CA VAL A 212 -20.99 0.30 -3.44
C VAL A 212 -21.11 1.82 -3.28
N PRO A 213 -22.34 2.31 -3.05
CA PRO A 213 -22.55 3.70 -2.67
C PRO A 213 -21.69 4.07 -1.46
N GLY A 214 -20.94 5.16 -1.58
CA GLY A 214 -20.03 5.67 -0.56
C GLY A 214 -18.60 5.11 -0.60
N ILE A 215 -18.27 4.22 -1.55
CA ILE A 215 -16.92 3.63 -1.65
C ILE A 215 -15.82 4.70 -1.70
N THR A 216 -14.80 4.53 -0.87
CA THR A 216 -13.58 5.35 -0.94
C THR A 216 -12.62 4.71 -1.93
N ILE A 217 -12.32 5.44 -3.00
CA ILE A 217 -11.34 5.05 -4.02
C ILE A 217 -10.10 5.91 -3.88
N ALA A 218 -8.99 5.29 -3.51
CA ALA A 218 -7.68 5.92 -3.46
C ALA A 218 -6.84 5.51 -4.68
N THR A 219 -5.94 6.38 -5.13
CA THR A 219 -5.09 6.13 -6.30
C THR A 219 -3.68 6.70 -6.11
N ASP A 220 -2.70 6.00 -6.66
CA ASP A 220 -1.35 6.50 -6.85
C ASP A 220 -1.17 7.07 -8.27
N VAL A 221 -0.37 8.11 -8.42
CA VAL A 221 0.01 8.68 -9.73
C VAL A 221 1.52 8.88 -9.74
N ILE A 222 2.16 8.46 -10.84
CA ILE A 222 3.58 8.71 -11.08
C ILE A 222 3.66 9.84 -12.11
N CYS A 223 4.26 10.98 -11.78
CA CYS A 223 4.55 12.04 -12.75
C CYS A 223 5.98 11.88 -13.28
N GLY A 224 6.18 12.18 -14.55
CA GLY A 224 7.49 12.23 -15.18
C GLY A 224 8.05 10.87 -15.60
N PHE A 225 7.18 9.89 -15.88
CA PHE A 225 7.65 8.62 -16.47
C PHE A 225 8.39 8.91 -17.79
N PRO A 226 9.50 8.20 -18.13
CA PRO A 226 10.37 8.52 -19.24
C PRO A 226 9.69 8.83 -20.59
N THR A 227 8.56 8.18 -20.88
CA THR A 227 7.80 8.33 -22.13
C THR A 227 6.47 9.07 -21.98
N GLU A 228 6.24 9.72 -20.82
CA GLU A 228 5.02 10.50 -20.58
C GLU A 228 5.01 11.78 -21.43
N THR A 229 4.05 11.88 -22.34
CA THR A 229 3.79 13.08 -23.13
C THR A 229 3.00 14.13 -22.33
N TRP A 230 2.76 15.30 -22.91
CA TRP A 230 1.91 16.29 -22.25
C TRP A 230 0.43 15.86 -22.29
N GLU A 231 0.03 15.21 -23.38
CA GLU A 231 -1.29 14.65 -23.62
C GLU A 231 -1.60 13.55 -22.59
N ASP A 232 -0.69 12.58 -22.40
CA ASP A 232 -0.79 11.54 -21.37
C ASP A 232 -0.99 12.13 -19.96
N PHE A 233 -0.34 13.27 -19.70
CA PHE A 233 -0.42 13.96 -18.43
C PHE A 233 -1.76 14.71 -18.26
N GLN A 234 -2.26 15.39 -19.31
CA GLN A 234 -3.56 16.06 -19.26
C GLN A 234 -4.70 15.06 -19.05
N GLU A 235 -4.62 13.92 -19.71
CA GLU A 235 -5.49 12.77 -19.50
C GLU A 235 -5.52 12.30 -18.04
N THR A 236 -4.34 12.17 -17.42
CA THR A 236 -4.23 11.86 -15.99
C THR A 236 -4.95 12.90 -15.13
N VAL A 237 -4.78 14.19 -15.46
CA VAL A 237 -5.44 15.29 -14.75
C VAL A 237 -6.96 15.20 -14.91
N ALA A 238 -7.45 14.93 -16.12
CA ALA A 238 -8.88 14.78 -16.41
C ALA A 238 -9.52 13.65 -15.58
N LEU A 239 -8.84 12.52 -15.39
CA LEU A 239 -9.32 11.44 -14.51
C LEU A 239 -9.44 11.90 -13.05
N VAL A 240 -8.48 12.69 -12.57
CA VAL A 240 -8.51 13.23 -11.19
C VAL A 240 -9.63 14.25 -11.02
N GLU A 241 -9.90 15.08 -12.03
CA GLU A 241 -11.01 16.03 -12.05
C GLU A 241 -12.38 15.34 -12.11
N GLN A 242 -12.50 14.30 -12.94
CA GLN A 242 -13.73 13.52 -13.11
C GLN A 242 -14.11 12.81 -11.81
N TYR A 243 -13.17 12.05 -11.22
CA TYR A 243 -13.50 11.16 -10.11
C TYR A 243 -13.36 11.78 -8.72
N LYS A 244 -12.65 12.92 -8.61
CA LYS A 244 -12.42 13.65 -7.36
C LYS A 244 -12.00 12.73 -6.22
N PHE A 245 -10.94 11.95 -6.45
CA PHE A 245 -10.46 10.94 -5.51
C PHE A 245 -10.25 11.50 -4.10
N PRO A 246 -10.78 10.87 -3.06
CA PRO A 246 -10.58 11.35 -1.69
C PRO A 246 -9.12 11.24 -1.20
N SER A 247 -8.36 10.29 -1.75
CA SER A 247 -6.93 10.12 -1.48
C SER A 247 -6.15 9.88 -2.77
N LEU A 248 -5.18 10.75 -3.05
CA LEU A 248 -4.32 10.69 -4.24
C LEU A 248 -2.85 10.82 -3.83
N PHE A 249 -2.03 9.82 -4.17
CA PHE A 249 -0.60 9.84 -3.92
C PHE A 249 0.17 10.27 -5.18
N ILE A 250 0.61 11.52 -5.22
CA ILE A 250 1.34 12.08 -6.37
C ILE A 250 2.84 11.90 -6.14
N ASN A 251 3.45 10.96 -6.86
CA ASN A 251 4.87 10.63 -6.78
C ASN A 251 5.60 11.02 -8.06
N GLN A 252 6.88 11.36 -7.98
CA GLN A 252 7.72 11.56 -9.16
C GLN A 252 8.40 10.25 -9.57
N PHE A 253 8.58 10.02 -10.87
CA PHE A 253 9.33 8.88 -11.36
C PHE A 253 10.77 8.94 -10.86
N TYR A 254 11.20 7.86 -10.22
CA TYR A 254 12.57 7.68 -9.79
C TYR A 254 13.14 6.39 -10.40
N PRO A 255 14.26 6.46 -11.15
CA PRO A 255 14.85 5.28 -11.78
C PRO A 255 15.41 4.35 -10.70
N ARG A 256 14.87 3.12 -10.61
CA ARG A 256 15.34 2.12 -9.65
C ARG A 256 16.40 1.23 -10.30
N PRO A 257 17.62 1.10 -9.75
CA PRO A 257 18.67 0.27 -10.34
C PRO A 257 18.20 -1.16 -10.58
N GLY A 258 18.47 -1.68 -11.79
CA GLY A 258 18.09 -3.02 -12.24
C GLY A 258 16.72 -3.12 -12.92
N THR A 259 15.88 -2.07 -12.88
CA THR A 259 14.58 -2.06 -13.55
C THR A 259 14.71 -1.62 -15.02
N PRO A 260 13.85 -2.09 -15.94
CA PRO A 260 13.91 -1.67 -17.34
C PRO A 260 13.80 -0.15 -17.53
N ALA A 261 12.92 0.52 -16.79
CA ALA A 261 12.70 1.96 -16.88
C ALA A 261 13.90 2.80 -16.42
N ALA A 262 14.81 2.24 -15.61
CA ALA A 262 16.02 2.93 -15.19
C ALA A 262 17.00 3.22 -16.33
N ARG A 263 16.89 2.51 -17.47
CA ARG A 263 17.72 2.71 -18.66
C ARG A 263 17.11 3.70 -19.66
N MET A 264 15.86 4.14 -19.44
CA MET A 264 15.16 5.03 -20.35
C MET A 264 15.60 6.49 -20.14
N LYS A 265 15.53 7.29 -21.21
CA LYS A 265 15.85 8.72 -21.15
C LYS A 265 14.83 9.45 -20.28
N ARG A 266 15.30 10.11 -19.22
CA ARG A 266 14.44 10.84 -18.30
C ARG A 266 13.91 12.12 -18.92
N LEU A 267 12.70 12.48 -18.52
CA LEU A 267 12.18 13.82 -18.76
C LEU A 267 12.96 14.87 -17.95
N PRO A 268 13.06 16.11 -18.44
CA PRO A 268 13.68 17.20 -17.71
C PRO A 268 13.01 17.40 -16.34
N THR A 269 13.82 17.60 -15.30
CA THR A 269 13.35 17.78 -13.93
C THR A 269 12.31 18.89 -13.79
N GLU A 270 12.46 19.98 -14.55
CA GLU A 270 11.51 21.10 -14.51
C GLU A 270 10.13 20.74 -15.07
N GLU A 271 10.06 19.91 -16.12
CA GLU A 271 8.79 19.39 -16.64
C GLU A 271 8.12 18.46 -15.62
N VAL A 272 8.88 17.59 -14.96
CA VAL A 272 8.34 16.72 -13.91
C VAL A 272 7.78 17.54 -12.74
N LYS A 273 8.51 18.56 -12.29
CA LYS A 273 8.04 19.49 -11.24
C LYS A 273 6.78 20.25 -11.68
N LYS A 274 6.73 20.73 -12.92
CA LYS A 274 5.57 21.42 -13.49
C LYS A 274 4.34 20.51 -13.46
N ARG A 275 4.47 19.26 -13.91
CA ARG A 275 3.38 18.26 -13.90
C ARG A 275 2.90 17.99 -12.47
N THR A 276 3.80 17.73 -11.54
CA THR A 276 3.44 17.54 -10.12
C THR A 276 2.66 18.74 -9.56
N ARG A 277 3.10 19.98 -9.82
CA ARG A 277 2.38 21.19 -9.36
C ARG A 277 0.97 21.29 -9.95
N VAL A 278 0.80 20.99 -11.24
CA VAL A 278 -0.50 21.05 -11.91
C VAL A 278 -1.49 20.08 -11.29
N ILE A 279 -1.13 18.79 -11.19
CA ILE A 279 -2.04 17.77 -10.64
C ILE A 279 -2.27 17.98 -9.13
N SER A 280 -1.26 18.44 -8.38
CA SER A 280 -1.45 18.83 -6.98
C SER A 280 -2.43 19.99 -6.83
N LYS A 281 -2.40 20.99 -7.71
CA LYS A 281 -3.35 22.11 -7.69
C LYS A 281 -4.77 21.62 -7.93
N VAL A 282 -4.96 20.72 -8.88
CA VAL A 282 -6.27 20.09 -9.16
C VAL A 282 -6.76 19.28 -7.96
N PHE A 283 -5.94 18.37 -7.43
CA PHE A 283 -6.27 17.56 -6.25
C PHE A 283 -6.65 18.42 -5.04
N HIS A 284 -5.94 19.52 -4.84
CA HIS A 284 -6.19 20.45 -3.75
C HIS A 284 -7.36 21.41 -3.99
N GLY A 285 -7.89 21.46 -5.21
CA GLY A 285 -8.98 22.37 -5.61
C GLY A 285 -10.39 21.84 -5.32
N TYR A 286 -10.57 20.53 -5.09
CA TYR A 286 -11.88 19.95 -4.79
C TYR A 286 -12.01 19.45 -3.34
N HIS A 287 -13.25 19.29 -2.89
CA HIS A 287 -13.62 18.83 -1.55
C HIS A 287 -14.49 17.57 -1.65
N PRO A 288 -13.92 16.36 -1.46
CA PRO A 288 -14.62 15.11 -1.71
C PRO A 288 -15.67 14.78 -0.62
N TYR A 289 -15.56 15.40 0.56
CA TYR A 289 -16.35 15.07 1.74
C TYR A 289 -17.43 16.10 2.11
N GLY A 290 -17.61 17.16 1.31
CA GLY A 290 -18.52 18.26 1.67
C GLY A 290 -19.97 17.83 1.90
N HIS A 291 -20.42 16.77 1.24
CA HIS A 291 -21.76 16.21 1.38
C HIS A 291 -22.00 15.49 2.73
N LYS A 292 -20.95 15.17 3.49
CA LYS A 292 -21.05 14.35 4.71
C LYS A 292 -21.45 15.15 5.95
N VAL A 293 -21.49 16.48 5.89
CA VAL A 293 -21.87 17.32 7.04
C VAL A 293 -23.35 17.11 7.36
N GLY A 294 -23.66 16.83 8.62
CA GLY A 294 -24.99 16.49 9.13
C GLY A 294 -25.32 14.99 9.06
N GLU A 295 -24.46 14.15 8.49
CA GLU A 295 -24.68 12.70 8.47
C GLU A 295 -24.32 12.07 9.83
N ARG A 296 -25.12 11.07 10.24
CA ARG A 296 -24.80 10.16 11.36
C ARG A 296 -24.04 8.96 10.82
N GLN A 297 -22.85 8.70 11.37
CA GLN A 297 -21.95 7.63 10.92
C GLN A 297 -21.46 6.80 12.10
N THR A 298 -21.21 5.51 11.87
CA THR A 298 -20.55 4.65 12.86
C THR A 298 -19.05 4.63 12.61
N VAL A 299 -18.26 4.90 13.66
CA VAL A 299 -16.81 5.09 13.61
C VAL A 299 -16.14 4.19 14.64
N LEU A 300 -15.11 3.45 14.23
CA LEU A 300 -14.22 2.72 15.13
C LEU A 300 -13.05 3.61 15.54
N ILE A 301 -12.86 3.83 16.83
CA ILE A 301 -11.74 4.64 17.34
C ILE A 301 -10.57 3.73 17.69
N THR A 302 -9.40 3.98 17.09
CA THR A 302 -8.21 3.14 17.27
C THR A 302 -6.94 3.92 17.57
N GLU A 303 -6.93 5.24 17.42
CA GLU A 303 -5.71 6.04 17.51
C GLU A 303 -5.92 7.39 18.21
N ASP A 304 -4.84 7.93 18.77
CA ASP A 304 -4.77 9.31 19.23
C ASP A 304 -4.31 10.22 18.08
N ALA A 305 -4.96 11.36 17.92
CA ALA A 305 -4.47 12.38 17.00
C ALA A 305 -3.14 12.97 17.50
N LYS A 306 -2.34 13.50 16.57
CA LYS A 306 -1.05 14.13 16.89
C LYS A 306 -1.19 15.32 17.84
N ASP A 307 -2.33 16.00 17.83
CA ASP A 307 -2.61 17.12 18.71
C ASP A 307 -2.91 16.72 20.16
N GLN A 308 -3.07 15.42 20.45
CA GLN A 308 -3.42 14.86 21.76
C GLN A 308 -4.78 15.29 22.32
N VAL A 309 -5.56 16.08 21.57
CA VAL A 309 -6.87 16.61 21.94
C VAL A 309 -8.00 15.79 21.32
N HIS A 310 -7.74 15.16 20.18
CA HIS A 310 -8.71 14.34 19.47
C HIS A 310 -8.32 12.86 19.46
N PHE A 311 -9.34 12.01 19.41
CA PHE A 311 -9.23 10.64 18.91
C PHE A 311 -9.35 10.62 17.40
N VAL A 312 -8.72 9.63 16.78
CA VAL A 312 -8.85 9.29 15.37
C VAL A 312 -9.61 7.98 15.28
N GLY A 313 -10.72 8.01 14.55
CA GLY A 313 -11.46 6.82 14.18
C GLY A 313 -11.72 6.75 12.69
N HIS A 314 -12.14 5.57 12.24
CA HIS A 314 -12.48 5.31 10.84
C HIS A 314 -13.89 4.76 10.73
N ASN A 315 -14.65 5.28 9.76
CA ASN A 315 -15.95 4.70 9.42
C ASN A 315 -15.77 3.46 8.53
N LYS A 316 -16.89 2.85 8.12
CA LYS A 316 -16.87 1.67 7.24
C LYS A 316 -16.12 1.92 5.92
N TYR A 317 -16.17 3.14 5.37
CA TYR A 317 -15.49 3.54 4.12
C TYR A 317 -14.05 4.01 4.36
N TYR A 318 -13.56 3.85 5.58
CA TYR A 318 -12.23 4.24 6.01
C TYR A 318 -11.97 5.76 5.92
N ASP A 319 -13.03 6.56 5.99
CA ASP A 319 -12.90 8.00 6.18
C ASP A 319 -12.44 8.25 7.62
N GLN A 320 -11.50 9.18 7.77
CA GLN A 320 -10.96 9.53 9.07
C GLN A 320 -11.92 10.51 9.77
N VAL A 321 -12.25 10.23 11.02
CA VAL A 321 -13.11 11.09 11.83
C VAL A 321 -12.37 11.45 13.10
N LEU A 322 -12.32 12.76 13.39
CA LEU A 322 -11.75 13.31 14.60
C LEU A 322 -12.86 13.57 15.61
N ILE A 323 -12.69 13.02 16.81
CA ILE A 323 -13.64 13.12 17.92
C ILE A 323 -12.89 13.70 19.11
N HIS A 324 -13.44 14.72 19.76
CA HIS A 324 -12.76 15.37 20.88
C HIS A 324 -12.69 14.45 22.09
N LYS A 325 -11.57 14.42 22.81
CA LYS A 325 -11.38 13.51 23.97
C LYS A 325 -12.31 13.80 25.15
N SER A 326 -12.92 15.00 25.21
CA SER A 326 -13.93 15.32 26.24
C SER A 326 -15.21 14.48 26.12
N GLU A 327 -15.43 13.81 25.00
CA GLU A 327 -16.60 12.96 24.74
C GLU A 327 -16.53 11.62 25.51
N GLY A 328 -15.43 11.33 26.21
CA GLY A 328 -15.29 10.18 27.11
C GLY A 328 -14.15 9.23 26.72
N GLU A 329 -14.13 8.05 27.35
CA GLU A 329 -13.16 6.99 27.04
C GLU A 329 -13.67 6.11 25.89
N LEU A 330 -13.23 6.42 24.67
CA LEU A 330 -13.78 5.84 23.45
C LEU A 330 -12.80 4.91 22.71
N MET A 331 -11.56 4.77 23.18
CA MET A 331 -10.51 3.98 22.54
C MET A 331 -10.93 2.51 22.40
N GLY A 332 -10.81 1.97 21.19
CA GLY A 332 -11.22 0.59 20.85
C GLY A 332 -12.72 0.39 20.66
N LYS A 333 -13.54 1.45 20.77
CA LYS A 333 -15.01 1.34 20.69
C LYS A 333 -15.54 1.80 19.35
N MET A 334 -16.66 1.19 18.95
CA MET A 334 -17.51 1.66 17.87
C MET A 334 -18.50 2.67 18.43
N VAL A 335 -18.54 3.87 17.85
CA VAL A 335 -19.41 4.97 18.29
C VAL A 335 -20.24 5.52 17.14
N GLN A 336 -21.47 5.96 17.42
CA GLN A 336 -22.23 6.76 16.47
C GLN A 336 -21.88 8.23 16.67
N VAL A 337 -21.59 8.91 15.56
CA VAL A 337 -21.20 10.31 15.55
C VAL A 337 -21.95 11.08 14.48
N GLU A 338 -22.17 12.36 14.73
CA GLU A 338 -22.69 13.31 13.75
C GLU A 338 -21.56 14.20 13.25
N ILE A 339 -21.38 14.26 11.92
CA ILE A 339 -20.35 15.06 11.30
C ILE A 339 -20.76 16.54 11.30
N TYR A 340 -20.11 17.39 12.09
CA TYR A 340 -20.43 18.82 12.15
C TYR A 340 -19.51 19.69 11.28
N VAL A 341 -18.33 19.18 10.92
CA VAL A 341 -17.41 19.87 10.03
C VAL A 341 -16.68 18.88 9.14
N SER A 342 -16.59 19.19 7.85
CA SER A 342 -15.76 18.45 6.92
C SER A 342 -14.54 19.27 6.54
N ARG A 343 -13.34 18.66 6.63
CA ARG A 343 -12.12 19.23 6.08
C ARG A 343 -11.73 18.48 4.81
N ARG A 344 -10.88 19.10 3.99
CA ARG A 344 -10.41 18.52 2.72
C ARG A 344 -9.59 17.25 2.92
N THR A 345 -8.69 17.26 3.91
CA THR A 345 -7.96 16.06 4.33
C THR A 345 -8.93 15.11 5.00
N LEU A 346 -8.69 13.80 4.86
CA LEU A 346 -9.51 12.68 5.37
C LEU A 346 -10.22 12.87 6.72
N SER A 347 -9.78 13.80 7.56
CA SER A 347 -10.29 14.19 8.87
C SER A 347 -11.58 15.06 8.83
N ASN A 348 -12.73 14.45 9.09
CA ASN A 348 -13.96 15.18 9.44
C ASN A 348 -14.06 15.35 10.96
N GLY A 349 -14.52 16.50 11.45
CA GLY A 349 -14.81 16.68 12.88
C GLY A 349 -16.23 16.20 13.20
N ALA A 350 -16.36 15.42 14.26
CA ALA A 350 -17.63 14.85 14.67
C ALA A 350 -17.84 14.92 16.19
N ARG A 351 -19.11 14.85 16.61
CA ARG A 351 -19.53 14.73 18.02
C ARG A 351 -20.32 13.45 18.20
N ILE A 352 -20.35 12.92 19.43
CA ILE A 352 -21.20 11.76 19.72
C ILE A 352 -22.67 12.15 19.49
N ALA A 353 -23.40 11.28 18.80
CA ALA A 353 -24.77 11.53 18.33
C ALA A 353 -25.86 11.03 19.29
#